data_AF-A0A2P2E0R0-F1
#
_entry.id   AF-A0A2P2E0R0-F1
#
_cell.length_a   1.000
_cell.length_b   1.000
_cell.length_c   1.000
_cell.angle_alpha   90.00
_cell.angle_beta   90.00
_cell.angle_gamma   90.00
#
_symmetry.space_group_name_H-M   'P 1'
#
loop_
_entity.id
_entity.type
_entity.pdbx_description
1 polymer ?
#
loop_
_entity_poly.entity_id
_entity_poly.type
_entity_poly.pdbx_seq_one_letter_code
_entity_poly.pdbx_strand_id
1 'polypeptide(L)'
;MRYLLILIFILGSSLRFSDKAFQKNWERGLPIDIGSFLRLDFGTNPIYADANAWGFVRQSATWARGNSNLIDLLIAGLKNAGYFNSTAPLSQTLTNIQLDGLGSTTIRLKINQQASPISGITSSAYAGTKAFNHFLELTKTGNASPSLQLFFDDPNTLLGNDGALIYYKLGDFNSPNFANVGSVITESYTANESSYGTKFQSYTWKNGPENATWPSDIGRVVLTEVDSGKQLCFRSVVRMKFSKLVAINPSQTTNLNNLKTVCGGSDQIYYGLAYMQKFASPFYTTAKASISALASNSTFPETICNLSSSISGAKLSYGIFDVNGFVRDGLRADEVPSTYPSPTVGGADFMSVDEAFSRTGIDASSSLGAGKPAARVYEYTSKNFLDSLAGSEGDKINFKTVN
;
A
#
# COMPACT_ATOMS: atom_id res chain seq x y z
N MET A 1 -1.44 7.95 -42.16
CA MET A 1 -2.62 8.07 -41.28
C MET A 1 -2.92 6.78 -40.50
N ARG A 2 -1.97 6.27 -39.71
CA ARG A 2 -2.19 5.22 -38.69
C ARG A 2 -1.53 5.54 -37.33
N TYR A 3 -0.76 6.62 -37.25
CA TYR A 3 -0.05 7.06 -36.04
C TYR A 3 -0.72 8.23 -35.31
N LEU A 4 -1.90 8.67 -35.74
CA LEU A 4 -2.65 9.76 -35.09
C LEU A 4 -3.75 9.27 -34.13
N LEU A 5 -4.09 7.96 -34.15
CA LEU A 5 -5.13 7.36 -33.31
C LEU A 5 -4.61 6.74 -32.01
N ILE A 6 -3.29 6.52 -31.89
CA ILE A 6 -2.66 5.98 -30.67
C ILE A 6 -2.39 7.10 -29.65
N LEU A 7 -2.36 8.36 -30.09
CA LEU A 7 -2.16 9.53 -29.22
C LEU A 7 -3.40 9.90 -28.38
N ILE A 8 -4.60 9.41 -28.76
CA ILE A 8 -5.87 9.73 -28.07
C ILE A 8 -6.18 8.71 -26.95
N PHE A 9 -5.53 7.54 -26.94
CA PHE A 9 -5.78 6.51 -25.91
C PHE A 9 -4.85 6.59 -24.68
N ILE A 10 -3.83 7.44 -24.70
CA ILE A 10 -2.81 7.53 -23.64
C ILE A 10 -3.04 8.73 -22.68
N LEU A 11 -4.01 9.60 -22.96
CA LEU A 11 -4.31 10.81 -22.15
C LEU A 11 -5.60 10.71 -21.30
N GLY A 12 -6.09 9.50 -20.98
CA GLY A 12 -7.42 9.31 -20.40
C GLY A 12 -7.53 9.04 -18.89
N SER A 13 -6.45 8.71 -18.19
CA SER A 13 -6.52 8.24 -16.80
C SER A 13 -5.75 9.14 -15.82
N SER A 14 -6.12 10.41 -15.84
CA SER A 14 -5.92 11.33 -14.73
C SER A 14 -7.27 11.98 -14.40
N LEU A 15 -7.84 11.55 -13.27
CA LEU A 15 -8.76 12.29 -12.40
C LEU A 15 -9.89 13.06 -13.13
N ARG A 16 -11.06 12.43 -13.26
CA ARG A 16 -12.33 13.19 -13.26
C ARG A 16 -12.85 13.28 -11.83
N PHE A 17 -12.69 14.46 -11.24
CA PHE A 17 -13.54 14.91 -10.14
C PHE A 17 -15.00 14.88 -10.64
N SER A 18 -15.89 14.27 -9.88
CA SER A 18 -17.33 14.46 -10.04
C SER A 18 -17.87 15.23 -8.85
N ASP A 19 -17.69 16.55 -8.87
CA ASP A 19 -18.45 17.51 -8.07
C ASP A 19 -19.89 17.62 -8.59
N LYS A 20 -20.68 16.56 -8.37
CA LYS A 20 -22.13 16.61 -8.57
C LYS A 20 -22.88 16.05 -7.37
N ALA A 21 -22.86 16.81 -6.27
CA ALA A 21 -23.97 16.89 -5.32
C ALA A 21 -23.84 18.08 -4.34
N PHE A 22 -23.32 19.23 -4.78
CA PHE A 22 -23.60 20.49 -4.07
C PHE A 22 -24.89 21.08 -4.62
N GLN A 23 -26.02 20.76 -3.98
CA GLN A 23 -27.12 21.68 -3.62
C GLN A 23 -28.47 20.95 -3.41
N LYS A 24 -29.04 21.22 -2.22
CA LYS A 24 -30.47 21.21 -1.84
C LYS A 24 -31.20 19.86 -1.76
N ASN A 25 -31.46 19.41 -0.52
CA ASN A 25 -32.77 19.56 0.13
C ASN A 25 -32.64 19.26 1.63
N TRP A 26 -32.88 20.28 2.45
CA TRP A 26 -32.70 20.28 3.90
C TRP A 26 -33.96 19.89 4.68
N GLU A 27 -34.97 19.29 4.04
CA GLU A 27 -36.19 18.90 4.73
C GLU A 27 -36.74 17.57 4.19
N ARG A 28 -37.09 16.68 5.13
CA ARG A 28 -37.72 15.35 5.03
C ARG A 28 -36.78 14.16 5.12
N GLY A 29 -36.98 13.36 6.17
CA GLY A 29 -36.31 12.10 6.42
C GLY A 29 -36.53 11.09 5.30
N LEU A 30 -35.56 11.03 4.39
CA LEU A 30 -35.43 10.01 3.37
C LEU A 30 -34.37 8.99 3.79
N PRO A 31 -34.50 7.72 3.38
CA PRO A 31 -33.52 6.69 3.68
C PRO A 31 -32.16 7.12 3.11
N ILE A 32 -31.14 7.14 3.97
CA ILE A 32 -29.77 7.52 3.64
C ILE A 32 -29.27 6.59 2.52
N ASP A 33 -29.13 7.11 1.30
CA ASP A 33 -28.63 6.36 0.14
C ASP A 33 -27.11 6.24 0.20
N ILE A 34 -26.63 5.35 1.07
CA ILE A 34 -25.20 5.07 1.26
C ILE A 34 -24.54 4.59 -0.05
N GLY A 35 -25.30 3.91 -0.92
CA GLY A 35 -24.80 3.38 -2.18
C GLY A 35 -24.36 4.47 -3.16
N SER A 36 -25.01 5.64 -3.12
CA SER A 36 -24.62 6.80 -3.93
C SER A 36 -23.32 7.48 -3.47
N PHE A 37 -22.93 7.33 -2.20
CA PHE A 37 -21.78 8.02 -1.60
C PHE A 37 -20.53 7.12 -1.46
N LEU A 38 -20.71 5.82 -1.31
CA LEU A 38 -19.62 4.87 -1.06
C LEU A 38 -19.13 4.26 -2.39
N ARG A 39 -18.38 5.05 -3.17
CA ARG A 39 -17.68 4.55 -4.36
C ARG A 39 -16.30 4.04 -3.99
N LEU A 40 -16.06 2.74 -4.15
CA LEU A 40 -14.79 2.10 -3.83
C LEU A 40 -14.00 1.81 -5.12
N ASP A 41 -13.20 2.78 -5.55
CA ASP A 41 -12.23 2.57 -6.64
C ASP A 41 -10.94 1.95 -6.06
N PHE A 42 -10.96 0.63 -5.78
CA PHE A 42 -9.72 -0.08 -5.43
C PHE A 42 -8.76 0.01 -6.59
N GLY A 43 -7.50 0.40 -6.33
CA GLY A 43 -6.47 0.53 -7.37
C GLY A 43 -6.45 -0.70 -8.27
N THR A 44 -7.02 -0.57 -9.47
CA THR A 44 -7.28 -1.69 -10.38
C THR A 44 -6.05 -2.11 -11.14
N ASN A 45 -4.99 -1.30 -11.10
CA ASN A 45 -3.74 -1.64 -11.73
C ASN A 45 -3.07 -2.75 -10.92
N PRO A 46 -2.70 -3.88 -11.55
CA PRO A 46 -1.79 -4.83 -10.91
C PRO A 46 -0.52 -4.09 -10.44
N ILE A 47 0.25 -4.67 -9.53
CA ILE A 47 1.59 -4.14 -9.13
C ILE A 47 2.66 -4.54 -10.20
N TYR A 48 2.25 -5.25 -11.26
CA TYR A 48 3.12 -5.83 -12.27
C TYR A 48 3.50 -4.92 -13.45
N ALA A 49 4.77 -4.52 -13.48
CA ALA A 49 5.44 -3.84 -14.59
C ALA A 49 5.17 -4.40 -16.00
N ASP A 50 4.88 -3.54 -16.99
CA ASP A 50 5.34 -3.82 -18.36
C ASP A 50 6.87 -4.00 -18.37
N ALA A 51 7.41 -4.69 -19.39
CA ALA A 51 8.78 -5.24 -19.48
C ALA A 51 9.98 -4.26 -19.30
N ASN A 52 9.79 -3.02 -18.84
CA ASN A 52 10.89 -2.20 -18.34
C ASN A 52 11.16 -2.48 -16.85
N ALA A 53 12.44 -2.46 -16.46
CA ALA A 53 12.93 -2.84 -15.12
C ALA A 53 12.30 -2.06 -13.94
N TRP A 54 11.55 -0.98 -14.23
CA TRP A 54 10.97 -0.05 -13.27
C TRP A 54 9.44 0.03 -13.28
N GLY A 55 8.74 -0.80 -14.07
CA GLY A 55 7.28 -0.75 -14.08
C GLY A 55 6.64 -1.09 -12.72
N PHE A 56 7.32 -1.87 -11.88
CA PHE A 56 6.87 -2.19 -10.52
C PHE A 56 6.86 -0.94 -9.64
N VAL A 57 7.85 -0.05 -9.79
CA VAL A 57 7.91 1.23 -9.06
C VAL A 57 6.73 2.10 -9.40
N ARG A 58 6.45 2.27 -10.70
CA ARG A 58 5.32 3.10 -11.17
C ARG A 58 3.98 2.53 -10.74
N GLN A 59 3.81 1.22 -10.83
CA GLN A 59 2.55 0.58 -10.49
C GLN A 59 2.34 0.46 -9.00
N SER A 60 3.37 0.18 -8.21
CA SER A 60 3.28 0.21 -6.75
C SER A 60 3.03 1.62 -6.22
N ALA A 61 3.64 2.65 -6.82
CA ALA A 61 3.35 4.05 -6.52
C ALA A 61 1.90 4.43 -6.86
N THR A 62 1.43 4.00 -8.04
CA THR A 62 0.05 4.23 -8.50
C THR A 62 -0.96 3.49 -7.62
N TRP A 63 -0.69 2.24 -7.29
CA TRP A 63 -1.53 1.42 -6.42
C TRP A 63 -1.57 2.00 -5.02
N ALA A 64 -0.43 2.34 -4.44
CA ALA A 64 -0.36 2.88 -3.08
C ALA A 64 -1.02 4.27 -2.99
N ARG A 65 -0.92 5.11 -4.02
CA ARG A 65 -1.67 6.38 -4.12
C ARG A 65 -3.17 6.18 -4.34
N GLY A 66 -3.57 5.22 -5.18
CA GLY A 66 -4.98 4.91 -5.40
C GLY A 66 -5.66 4.41 -4.14
N ASN A 67 -4.96 3.61 -3.33
CA ASN A 67 -5.48 3.08 -2.08
C ASN A 67 -5.25 4.03 -0.88
N SER A 68 -4.39 5.05 -0.99
CA SER A 68 -4.09 5.92 0.16
C SER A 68 -5.27 6.75 0.62
N ASN A 69 -6.14 7.06 -0.33
CA ASN A 69 -7.35 7.83 -0.05
C ASN A 69 -8.53 6.94 0.34
N LEU A 70 -8.41 5.60 0.31
CA LEU A 70 -9.54 4.70 0.57
C LEU A 70 -10.16 4.93 1.95
N ILE A 71 -9.32 4.99 2.99
CA ILE A 71 -9.76 5.24 4.36
C ILE A 71 -10.40 6.62 4.48
N ASP A 72 -9.74 7.64 3.93
CA ASP A 72 -10.23 9.02 3.97
C ASP A 72 -11.58 9.16 3.22
N LEU A 73 -11.75 8.50 2.07
CA LEU A 73 -12.99 8.47 1.29
C LEU A 73 -14.13 7.75 2.02
N LEU A 74 -13.85 6.63 2.69
CA LEU A 74 -14.84 5.91 3.49
C LEU A 74 -15.33 6.77 4.66
N ILE A 75 -14.41 7.38 5.41
CA ILE A 75 -14.74 8.25 6.55
C ILE A 75 -15.50 9.49 6.06
N ALA A 76 -15.05 10.13 4.97
CA ALA A 76 -15.73 11.26 4.37
C ALA A 76 -17.14 10.89 3.87
N GLY A 77 -17.31 9.71 3.27
CA GLY A 77 -18.61 9.19 2.84
C GLY A 77 -19.58 9.02 4.02
N LEU A 78 -19.13 8.43 5.12
CA LEU A 78 -19.93 8.31 6.35
C LEU A 78 -20.30 9.69 6.91
N LYS A 79 -19.35 10.64 6.90
CA LYS A 79 -19.59 12.01 7.35
C LYS A 79 -20.61 12.75 6.49
N ASN A 80 -20.49 12.65 5.17
CA ASN A 80 -21.42 13.28 4.23
C ASN A 80 -22.82 12.66 4.32
N ALA A 81 -22.93 11.38 4.66
CA ALA A 81 -24.19 10.72 4.98
C ALA A 81 -24.80 11.15 6.34
N GLY A 82 -24.13 12.04 7.09
CA GLY A 82 -24.64 12.63 8.33
C GLY A 82 -24.49 11.72 9.56
N TYR A 83 -23.76 10.63 9.44
CA TYR A 83 -23.63 9.64 10.51
C TYR A 83 -22.89 10.15 11.75
N PHE A 84 -22.15 11.26 11.63
CA PHE A 84 -21.48 11.91 12.76
C PHE A 84 -22.20 13.17 13.28
N ASN A 85 -23.40 13.48 12.77
CA ASN A 85 -24.14 14.70 13.17
C ASN A 85 -24.88 14.56 14.51
N SER A 86 -24.97 13.35 15.07
CA SER A 86 -25.62 13.06 16.35
C SER A 86 -24.61 12.55 17.36
N THR A 87 -24.65 13.04 18.60
CA THR A 87 -23.77 12.59 19.70
C THR A 87 -24.18 11.26 20.33
N ALA A 88 -25.31 10.68 19.91
CA ALA A 88 -25.74 9.37 20.40
C ALA A 88 -24.98 8.24 19.69
N PRO A 89 -24.56 7.18 20.41
CA PRO A 89 -24.02 5.98 19.78
C PRO A 89 -25.01 5.38 18.76
N LEU A 90 -24.49 4.92 17.63
CA LEU A 90 -25.27 4.25 16.59
C LEU A 90 -24.78 2.83 16.39
N SER A 91 -25.72 1.89 16.28
CA SER A 91 -25.46 0.53 15.80
C SER A 91 -26.56 0.14 14.81
N GLN A 92 -26.20 -0.07 13.55
CA GLN A 92 -27.14 -0.34 12.46
C GLN A 92 -26.64 -1.49 11.60
N THR A 93 -27.57 -2.34 11.14
CA THR A 93 -27.34 -3.32 10.08
C THR A 93 -28.29 -3.04 8.92
N LEU A 94 -27.74 -2.81 7.74
CA LEU A 94 -28.47 -2.59 6.50
C LEU A 94 -28.23 -3.76 5.58
N THR A 95 -29.31 -4.37 5.06
CA THR A 95 -29.23 -5.53 4.18
C THR A 95 -29.66 -5.17 2.76
N ASN A 96 -29.20 -5.95 1.79
CA ASN A 96 -29.51 -5.78 0.35
C ASN A 96 -29.10 -4.42 -0.23
N ILE A 97 -28.05 -3.79 0.33
CA ILE A 97 -27.48 -2.56 -0.23
C ILE A 97 -26.66 -2.93 -1.46
N GLN A 98 -26.93 -2.27 -2.59
CA GLN A 98 -26.14 -2.42 -3.80
C GLN A 98 -24.98 -1.43 -3.77
N LEU A 99 -23.76 -1.93 -3.79
CA LEU A 99 -22.54 -1.12 -3.88
C LEU A 99 -21.85 -1.39 -5.21
N ASP A 100 -21.43 -0.32 -5.90
CA ASP A 100 -20.65 -0.47 -7.12
C ASP A 100 -19.36 -1.25 -6.83
N GLY A 101 -19.01 -2.15 -7.73
CA GLY A 101 -17.89 -3.05 -7.54
C GLY A 101 -18.08 -4.14 -6.48
N LEU A 102 -19.08 -4.12 -5.59
CA LEU A 102 -19.26 -5.19 -4.58
C LEU A 102 -20.58 -5.97 -4.77
N GLY A 103 -21.56 -5.36 -5.43
CA GLY A 103 -22.90 -5.91 -5.64
C GLY A 103 -23.78 -5.81 -4.40
N SER A 104 -24.71 -6.75 -4.25
CA SER A 104 -25.59 -6.85 -3.08
C SER A 104 -24.77 -7.15 -1.82
N THR A 105 -24.97 -6.37 -0.77
CA THR A 105 -24.18 -6.42 0.46
C THR A 105 -25.02 -6.16 1.71
N THR A 106 -24.49 -6.64 2.83
CA THR A 106 -24.89 -6.24 4.18
C THR A 106 -23.86 -5.26 4.73
N ILE A 107 -24.31 -4.13 5.25
CA ILE A 107 -23.49 -3.11 5.91
C ILE A 107 -23.79 -3.15 7.40
N ARG A 108 -22.75 -3.33 8.22
CA ARG A 108 -22.82 -3.16 9.67
C ARG A 108 -22.05 -1.91 10.05
N LEU A 109 -22.72 -0.98 10.71
CA LEU A 109 -22.16 0.29 11.11
C LEU A 109 -22.30 0.45 12.62
N LYS A 110 -21.18 0.67 13.31
CA LYS A 110 -21.14 0.98 14.75
C LYS A 110 -20.35 2.27 14.93
N ILE A 111 -21.03 3.33 15.33
CA ILE A 111 -20.41 4.64 15.57
C ILE A 111 -20.49 4.90 17.06
N ASN A 112 -19.34 4.83 17.70
CA ASN A 112 -19.24 5.21 19.09
C ASN A 112 -18.99 6.71 19.24
N GLN A 113 -19.97 7.45 19.76
CA GLN A 113 -19.76 8.84 20.16
C GLN A 113 -19.69 9.04 21.67
N GLN A 114 -20.17 8.08 22.49
CA GLN A 114 -20.20 8.16 23.98
C GLN A 114 -20.23 6.79 24.75
N ALA A 115 -20.17 5.65 24.07
CA ALA A 115 -20.04 4.31 24.64
C ALA A 115 -18.55 3.88 24.81
N SER A 116 -18.31 2.67 25.28
CA SER A 116 -16.95 2.10 25.39
C SER A 116 -16.32 1.83 24.02
N PRO A 117 -15.06 2.27 23.77
CA PRO A 117 -14.33 1.99 22.53
C PRO A 117 -14.27 0.49 22.17
N ILE A 118 -14.15 0.20 20.88
CA ILE A 118 -13.93 -1.15 20.36
C ILE A 118 -12.48 -1.52 20.65
N SER A 119 -12.26 -2.26 21.73
CA SER A 119 -10.94 -2.61 22.25
C SER A 119 -10.43 -3.96 21.73
N GLY A 120 -9.15 -4.25 21.98
CA GLY A 120 -8.54 -5.54 21.64
C GLY A 120 -8.20 -5.71 20.17
N ILE A 121 -8.15 -4.62 19.40
CA ILE A 121 -7.84 -4.69 17.97
C ILE A 121 -6.33 -4.83 17.79
N THR A 122 -5.92 -5.94 17.19
CA THR A 122 -4.52 -6.23 16.81
C THR A 122 -4.28 -5.89 15.35
N SER A 123 -3.04 -5.57 14.99
CA SER A 123 -2.60 -5.31 13.61
C SER A 123 -1.16 -5.73 13.42
N SER A 124 -0.75 -5.98 12.17
CA SER A 124 0.66 -6.18 11.85
C SER A 124 1.48 -4.87 11.89
N ALA A 125 0.82 -3.71 11.91
CA ALA A 125 1.46 -2.39 11.83
C ALA A 125 1.83 -1.76 13.18
N TYR A 126 1.37 -2.32 14.30
CA TYR A 126 1.70 -1.84 15.66
C TYR A 126 1.82 -3.00 16.66
N ALA A 127 2.46 -2.73 17.79
CA ALA A 127 2.57 -3.70 18.89
C ALA A 127 1.35 -3.64 19.81
N GLY A 128 1.00 -4.77 20.44
CA GLY A 128 -0.12 -4.86 21.37
C GLY A 128 -1.49 -4.72 20.70
N THR A 129 -2.41 -4.07 21.40
CA THR A 129 -3.79 -3.83 20.94
C THR A 129 -4.13 -2.35 21.02
N LYS A 130 -4.90 -1.85 20.06
CA LYS A 130 -5.49 -0.50 20.08
C LYS A 130 -6.99 -0.56 20.30
N ALA A 131 -7.57 0.59 20.63
CA ALA A 131 -9.01 0.75 20.69
C ALA A 131 -9.46 1.73 19.60
N PHE A 132 -10.66 1.53 19.06
CA PHE A 132 -11.22 2.42 18.05
C PHE A 132 -12.63 2.85 18.41
N ASN A 133 -12.96 4.12 18.18
CA ASN A 133 -14.31 4.61 18.42
C ASN A 133 -15.30 4.07 17.36
N HIS A 134 -14.92 4.08 16.09
CA HIS A 134 -15.86 3.82 15.01
C HIS A 134 -15.50 2.55 14.26
N PHE A 135 -16.54 1.89 13.74
CA PHE A 135 -16.44 0.66 12.99
C PHE A 135 -17.45 0.62 11.84
N LEU A 136 -16.96 0.22 10.68
CA LEU A 136 -17.74 -0.09 9.50
C LEU A 136 -17.35 -1.49 9.01
N GLU A 137 -18.34 -2.31 8.70
CA GLU A 137 -18.17 -3.63 8.09
C GLU A 137 -19.08 -3.76 6.86
N LEU A 138 -18.52 -4.28 5.78
CA LEU A 138 -19.24 -4.62 4.55
C LEU A 138 -19.11 -6.12 4.34
N THR A 139 -20.22 -6.81 4.12
CA THR A 139 -20.25 -8.25 3.80
C THR A 139 -21.00 -8.44 2.49
N LYS A 140 -20.32 -8.87 1.44
CA LYS A 140 -20.97 -9.26 0.18
C LYS A 140 -21.98 -10.38 0.43
N THR A 141 -23.16 -10.26 -0.17
CA THR A 141 -24.22 -11.26 -0.03
C THR A 141 -23.70 -12.63 -0.52
N GLY A 142 -23.87 -13.65 0.32
CA GLY A 142 -23.34 -14.99 0.09
C GLY A 142 -21.99 -15.28 0.74
N ASN A 143 -21.28 -14.26 1.24
CA ASN A 143 -20.02 -14.47 1.96
C ASN A 143 -20.27 -14.78 3.44
N ALA A 144 -19.55 -15.78 3.97
CA ALA A 144 -19.57 -16.14 5.39
C ALA A 144 -18.67 -15.25 6.27
N SER A 145 -17.81 -14.45 5.66
CA SER A 145 -16.91 -13.52 6.33
C SER A 145 -16.94 -12.15 5.63
N PRO A 146 -16.61 -11.06 6.33
CA PRO A 146 -16.64 -9.73 5.76
C PRO A 146 -15.84 -9.60 4.46
N SER A 147 -16.21 -8.62 3.65
CA SER A 147 -15.44 -8.16 2.49
C SER A 147 -14.56 -6.96 2.87
N LEU A 148 -14.99 -6.15 3.84
CA LEU A 148 -14.25 -5.01 4.36
C LEU A 148 -14.59 -4.76 5.84
N GLN A 149 -13.59 -4.38 6.62
CA GLN A 149 -13.76 -3.81 7.96
C GLN A 149 -12.87 -2.58 8.10
N LEU A 150 -13.42 -1.48 8.60
CA LEU A 150 -12.72 -0.23 8.87
C LEU A 150 -12.92 0.15 10.34
N PHE A 151 -11.82 0.41 11.03
CA PHE A 151 -11.75 0.90 12.40
C PHE A 151 -11.08 2.28 12.40
N PHE A 152 -11.63 3.27 13.10
CA PHE A 152 -11.09 4.63 13.12
C PHE A 152 -11.61 5.41 14.33
N ASP A 153 -10.84 6.39 14.79
CA ASP A 153 -11.16 7.15 16.01
C ASP A 153 -11.92 8.44 15.81
N ASP A 154 -11.54 9.22 14.80
CA ASP A 154 -11.98 10.59 14.65
C ASP A 154 -12.37 10.85 13.19
N PRO A 155 -13.61 11.29 12.92
CA PRO A 155 -14.08 11.63 11.59
C PRO A 155 -13.66 13.03 11.11
N ASN A 156 -13.05 13.85 11.99
CA ASN A 156 -12.75 15.27 11.76
C ASN A 156 -11.26 15.59 11.79
N THR A 157 -10.45 14.84 12.52
CA THR A 157 -8.99 14.97 12.43
C THR A 157 -8.45 14.02 11.38
N LEU A 158 -7.34 14.42 10.74
CA LEU A 158 -6.57 13.58 9.84
C LEU A 158 -5.88 12.47 10.64
N LEU A 159 -6.62 11.64 11.40
CA LEU A 159 -6.22 10.52 12.29
C LEU A 159 -6.18 10.91 13.78
N GLY A 160 -7.19 10.45 14.54
CA GLY A 160 -7.25 10.55 16.01
C GLY A 160 -6.14 9.74 16.72
N ASN A 161 -6.24 9.59 18.05
CA ASN A 161 -5.18 9.01 18.89
C ASN A 161 -4.64 7.65 18.41
N ASP A 162 -5.49 6.72 17.96
CA ASP A 162 -5.09 5.39 17.52
C ASP A 162 -5.05 5.19 15.99
N GLY A 163 -5.39 6.21 15.20
CA GLY A 163 -5.34 6.20 13.74
C GLY A 163 -6.56 5.53 13.09
N ALA A 164 -6.35 4.95 11.90
CA ALA A 164 -7.38 4.21 11.18
C ALA A 164 -6.81 2.94 10.52
N LEU A 165 -7.54 1.84 10.66
CA LEU A 165 -7.14 0.49 10.27
C LEU A 165 -8.25 -0.13 9.41
N ILE A 166 -7.89 -0.60 8.22
CA ILE A 166 -8.81 -1.25 7.31
C ILE A 166 -8.30 -2.63 6.92
N TYR A 167 -9.21 -3.59 6.85
CA TYR A 167 -9.02 -4.90 6.27
C TYR A 167 -9.97 -5.05 5.09
N TYR A 168 -9.50 -5.57 3.97
CA TYR A 168 -10.37 -5.80 2.81
C TYR A 168 -9.91 -7.00 1.99
N LYS A 169 -10.89 -7.74 1.44
CA LYS A 169 -10.66 -8.88 0.54
C LYS A 169 -10.63 -8.41 -0.90
N LEU A 170 -9.46 -8.45 -1.53
CA LEU A 170 -9.29 -7.96 -2.91
C LEU A 170 -10.24 -8.65 -3.91
N GLY A 171 -10.48 -9.95 -3.75
CA GLY A 171 -11.30 -10.73 -4.70
C GLY A 171 -12.81 -10.51 -4.59
N ASP A 172 -13.30 -9.88 -3.52
CA ASP A 172 -14.74 -9.60 -3.38
C ASP A 172 -15.17 -8.40 -4.22
N PHE A 173 -14.26 -7.48 -4.45
CA PHE A 173 -14.47 -6.30 -5.29
C PHE A 173 -14.28 -6.70 -6.75
N ASN A 174 -15.28 -6.41 -7.60
CA ASN A 174 -15.47 -6.75 -9.02
C ASN A 174 -14.41 -6.15 -9.94
N SER A 175 -13.14 -6.20 -9.55
CA SER A 175 -12.00 -5.97 -10.42
C SER A 175 -11.68 -7.29 -11.13
N PRO A 176 -11.75 -7.35 -12.48
CA PRO A 176 -11.36 -8.52 -13.25
C PRO A 176 -9.94 -9.02 -12.94
N ASN A 177 -9.06 -8.10 -12.51
CA ASN A 177 -7.68 -8.41 -12.16
C ASN A 177 -7.55 -9.18 -10.82
N PHE A 178 -8.59 -9.13 -9.98
CA PHE A 178 -8.61 -9.77 -8.66
C PHE A 178 -9.72 -10.81 -8.47
N ALA A 179 -10.55 -11.07 -9.48
CA ALA A 179 -11.70 -11.97 -9.38
C ALA A 179 -11.36 -13.41 -8.92
N ASN A 180 -10.12 -13.88 -9.12
CA ASN A 180 -9.66 -15.23 -8.77
C ASN A 180 -8.77 -15.28 -7.51
N VAL A 181 -8.79 -14.23 -6.69
CA VAL A 181 -7.80 -13.97 -5.63
C VAL A 181 -8.38 -14.33 -4.24
N GLY A 182 -9.38 -15.21 -4.20
CA GLY A 182 -10.45 -15.31 -3.19
C GLY A 182 -10.11 -15.41 -1.69
N SER A 183 -8.84 -15.43 -1.29
CA SER A 183 -8.41 -15.44 0.12
C SER A 183 -7.42 -14.34 0.50
N VAL A 184 -7.07 -13.42 -0.40
CA VAL A 184 -6.18 -12.30 -0.05
C VAL A 184 -6.91 -11.28 0.78
N ILE A 185 -6.46 -11.12 2.02
CA ILE A 185 -6.82 -10.01 2.88
C ILE A 185 -5.65 -9.03 2.87
N THR A 186 -5.94 -7.79 2.52
CA THR A 186 -5.00 -6.67 2.67
C THR A 186 -5.39 -5.87 3.91
N GLU A 187 -4.39 -5.63 4.76
CA GLU A 187 -4.46 -4.68 5.86
C GLU A 187 -3.87 -3.36 5.39
N SER A 188 -4.54 -2.24 5.68
CA SER A 188 -3.96 -0.90 5.60
C SER A 188 -4.13 -0.18 6.92
N TYR A 189 -3.05 0.42 7.43
CA TYR A 189 -3.05 1.21 8.65
C TYR A 189 -2.45 2.58 8.40
N THR A 190 -3.06 3.62 8.93
CA THR A 190 -2.62 5.02 8.80
C THR A 190 -2.71 5.71 10.15
N ALA A 191 -1.68 6.48 10.53
CA ALA A 191 -1.64 7.26 11.77
C ALA A 191 -0.66 8.46 11.68
N ASN A 192 -0.73 9.36 12.68
CA ASN A 192 0.03 10.61 12.76
C ASN A 192 1.38 10.52 13.51
N GLU A 193 1.91 9.30 13.72
CA GLU A 193 3.17 9.08 14.44
C GLU A 193 4.25 8.48 13.54
N SER A 194 4.70 9.26 12.55
CA SER A 194 5.83 8.85 11.72
C SER A 194 7.16 9.28 12.33
N SER A 195 8.16 8.41 12.24
CA SER A 195 9.54 8.69 12.61
C SER A 195 10.19 9.88 11.89
N TYR A 196 9.72 10.27 10.69
CA TYR A 196 10.31 11.33 9.84
C TYR A 196 9.26 12.31 9.29
N GLY A 197 8.05 12.31 9.84
CA GLY A 197 6.90 12.82 9.12
C GLY A 197 5.66 13.11 9.95
N THR A 198 4.66 13.66 9.27
CA THR A 198 3.34 13.99 9.82
C THR A 198 2.36 12.84 9.73
N LYS A 199 2.46 12.02 8.67
CA LYS A 199 1.55 10.90 8.39
C LYS A 199 2.32 9.73 7.81
N PHE A 200 1.91 8.51 8.16
CA PHE A 200 2.33 7.31 7.45
C PHE A 200 1.12 6.46 7.08
N GLN A 201 1.33 5.58 6.10
CA GLN A 201 0.40 4.51 5.81
C GLN A 201 1.16 3.24 5.45
N SER A 202 0.81 2.13 6.06
CA SER A 202 1.34 0.81 5.71
C SER A 202 0.27 -0.04 5.07
N TYR A 203 0.63 -0.77 4.03
CA TYR A 203 -0.19 -1.84 3.45
C TYR A 203 0.52 -3.16 3.65
N THR A 204 -0.17 -4.17 4.15
CA THR A 204 0.37 -5.51 4.30
C THR A 204 -0.61 -6.52 3.74
N TRP A 205 -0.14 -7.43 2.90
CA TRP A 205 -0.95 -8.54 2.40
C TRP A 205 -0.28 -9.88 2.69
N LYS A 206 -1.12 -10.88 2.92
CA LYS A 206 -0.73 -12.29 2.99
C LYS A 206 -1.58 -13.11 2.04
N ASN A 207 -1.11 -14.32 1.73
CA ASN A 207 -1.79 -15.26 0.81
C ASN A 207 -2.07 -14.64 -0.55
N GLY A 208 -1.20 -13.71 -0.97
CA GLY A 208 -1.31 -12.74 -2.05
C GLY A 208 -1.85 -13.32 -3.36
N PRO A 209 -2.21 -12.45 -4.32
CA PRO A 209 -2.76 -12.88 -5.60
C PRO A 209 -1.73 -13.66 -6.42
N GLU A 210 -1.24 -14.83 -6.02
CA GLU A 210 -0.38 -15.63 -6.87
C GLU A 210 -1.20 -16.16 -8.04
N ASN A 211 -1.17 -15.42 -9.15
CA ASN A 211 -1.94 -15.72 -10.34
C ASN A 211 -1.08 -15.48 -11.60
N ALA A 212 -1.70 -15.59 -12.78
CA ALA A 212 -1.00 -15.47 -14.06
C ALA A 212 -0.36 -14.09 -14.30
N THR A 213 -0.70 -13.07 -13.53
CA THR A 213 -0.20 -11.69 -13.68
C THR A 213 0.47 -11.14 -12.42
N TRP A 214 0.48 -11.89 -11.31
CA TRP A 214 0.96 -11.39 -10.04
C TRP A 214 1.83 -12.42 -9.29
N PRO A 215 3.13 -12.12 -9.08
CA PRO A 215 4.10 -13.10 -8.57
C PRO A 215 4.26 -13.13 -7.04
N SER A 216 3.60 -12.22 -6.31
CA SER A 216 3.83 -12.03 -4.87
C SER A 216 2.72 -12.61 -3.99
N ASP A 217 3.11 -13.44 -3.03
CA ASP A 217 2.22 -13.97 -1.99
C ASP A 217 2.23 -13.15 -0.69
N ILE A 218 3.32 -12.47 -0.37
CA ILE A 218 3.42 -11.65 0.83
C ILE A 218 4.13 -10.36 0.48
N GLY A 219 3.69 -9.26 1.05
CA GLY A 219 4.44 -8.03 0.96
C GLY A 219 3.92 -6.96 1.88
N ARG A 220 4.76 -5.94 2.01
CA ARG A 220 4.45 -4.72 2.73
C ARG A 220 4.92 -3.50 1.95
N VAL A 221 4.09 -2.49 1.96
CA VAL A 221 4.37 -1.14 1.47
C VAL A 221 4.25 -0.18 2.64
N VAL A 222 5.15 0.80 2.72
CA VAL A 222 5.14 1.87 3.70
C VAL A 222 5.27 3.20 2.96
N LEU A 223 4.26 4.04 3.13
CA LEU A 223 4.22 5.42 2.69
C LEU A 223 4.48 6.31 3.90
N THR A 224 5.30 7.32 3.72
CA THR A 224 5.60 8.29 4.76
C THR A 224 5.73 9.65 4.13
N GLU A 225 4.96 10.63 4.61
CA GLU A 225 5.19 12.03 4.26
C GLU A 225 6.43 12.51 5.00
N VAL A 226 7.38 13.11 4.28
CA VAL A 226 8.64 13.62 4.83
C VAL A 226 8.90 15.03 4.29
N ASP A 227 9.96 15.67 4.78
CA ASP A 227 10.34 17.04 4.38
C ASP A 227 9.19 18.02 4.61
N SER A 228 8.60 17.98 5.82
CA SER A 228 7.42 18.76 6.21
C SER A 228 6.25 18.64 5.22
N GLY A 229 6.01 17.44 4.70
CA GLY A 229 4.92 17.17 3.76
C GLY A 229 5.19 17.67 2.33
N LYS A 230 6.46 17.88 1.94
CA LYS A 230 6.84 18.24 0.57
C LYS A 230 7.21 17.02 -0.29
N GLN A 231 7.52 15.90 0.35
CA GLN A 231 7.93 14.68 -0.33
C GLN A 231 7.23 13.44 0.23
N LEU A 232 6.97 12.47 -0.65
CA LEU A 232 6.56 11.13 -0.31
C LEU A 232 7.78 10.21 -0.28
N CYS A 233 8.02 9.58 0.86
CA CYS A 233 8.88 8.42 1.00
C CYS A 233 8.03 7.16 0.81
N PHE A 234 8.34 6.39 -0.24
CA PHE A 234 7.76 5.08 -0.46
C PHE A 234 8.83 4.03 -0.20
N ARG A 235 8.44 2.96 0.51
CA ARG A 235 9.26 1.77 0.72
C ARG A 235 8.40 0.54 0.52
N SER A 236 8.94 -0.49 -0.10
CA SER A 236 8.28 -1.78 -0.15
C SER A 236 9.25 -2.93 -0.10
N VAL A 237 8.78 -4.02 0.49
CA VAL A 237 9.42 -5.32 0.35
C VAL A 237 8.33 -6.33 0.01
N VAL A 238 8.52 -7.01 -1.11
CA VAL A 238 7.60 -8.06 -1.58
C VAL A 238 8.34 -9.36 -1.73
N ARG A 239 7.74 -10.44 -1.23
CA ARG A 239 8.19 -11.80 -1.43
C ARG A 239 7.60 -12.32 -2.74
N MET A 240 8.44 -12.98 -3.53
CA MET A 240 8.09 -13.65 -4.78
C MET A 240 8.68 -15.05 -4.79
N LYS A 241 8.22 -15.88 -5.72
CA LYS A 241 8.77 -17.21 -5.97
C LYS A 241 9.34 -17.31 -7.37
N PHE A 242 10.55 -17.86 -7.53
CA PHE A 242 11.14 -18.12 -8.84
C PHE A 242 10.26 -19.04 -9.68
N SER A 243 9.70 -20.10 -9.08
CA SER A 243 8.73 -20.97 -9.74
C SER A 243 7.54 -20.21 -10.34
N LYS A 244 7.02 -19.20 -9.65
CA LYS A 244 5.94 -18.33 -10.14
C LYS A 244 6.40 -17.34 -11.20
N LEU A 245 7.57 -16.74 -11.04
CA LEU A 245 8.16 -15.87 -12.06
C LEU A 245 8.39 -16.62 -13.38
N VAL A 246 8.83 -17.89 -13.31
CA VAL A 246 8.97 -18.79 -14.46
C VAL A 246 7.62 -19.09 -15.10
N ALA A 247 6.59 -19.38 -14.31
CA ALA A 247 5.25 -19.64 -14.82
C ALA A 247 4.65 -18.42 -15.55
N ILE A 248 4.92 -17.21 -15.05
CA ILE A 248 4.46 -15.95 -15.64
C ILE A 248 5.28 -15.57 -16.88
N ASN A 249 6.60 -15.85 -16.86
CA ASN A 249 7.52 -15.51 -17.94
C ASN A 249 8.28 -16.76 -18.45
N PRO A 250 7.59 -17.70 -19.13
CA PRO A 250 8.20 -18.97 -19.53
C PRO A 250 9.38 -18.79 -20.49
N SER A 251 9.41 -17.72 -21.27
CA SER A 251 10.54 -17.37 -22.15
C SER A 251 11.82 -16.99 -21.39
N GLN A 252 11.73 -16.65 -20.10
CA GLN A 252 12.86 -16.26 -19.24
C GLN A 252 13.31 -17.38 -18.29
N THR A 253 12.79 -18.60 -18.46
CA THR A 253 13.04 -19.74 -17.54
C THR A 253 14.53 -19.94 -17.24
N THR A 254 15.38 -20.00 -18.27
CA THR A 254 16.83 -20.18 -18.10
C THR A 254 17.47 -19.05 -17.29
N ASN A 255 17.14 -17.80 -17.61
CA ASN A 255 17.68 -16.63 -16.92
C ASN A 255 17.23 -16.57 -15.45
N LEU A 256 15.96 -16.89 -15.18
CA LEU A 256 15.40 -16.93 -13.83
C LEU A 256 16.00 -18.06 -13.00
N ASN A 257 16.24 -19.25 -13.58
CA ASN A 257 16.90 -20.36 -12.89
C ASN A 257 18.39 -20.07 -12.61
N ASN A 258 19.08 -19.39 -13.52
CA ASN A 258 20.44 -18.93 -13.29
C ASN A 258 20.48 -17.89 -12.15
N LEU A 259 19.57 -16.91 -12.18
CA LEU A 259 19.44 -15.92 -11.13
C LEU A 259 19.14 -16.59 -9.78
N LYS A 260 18.22 -17.57 -9.74
CA LYS A 260 17.95 -18.37 -8.53
C LYS A 260 19.21 -19.00 -7.96
N THR A 261 20.03 -19.60 -8.82
CA THR A 261 21.29 -20.24 -8.41
C THR A 261 22.27 -19.23 -7.82
N VAL A 262 22.43 -18.08 -8.47
CA VAL A 262 23.26 -16.96 -8.01
C VAL A 262 22.77 -16.38 -6.69
N CYS A 263 21.46 -16.36 -6.47
CA CYS A 263 20.83 -15.90 -5.24
C CYS A 263 20.79 -16.95 -4.11
N GLY A 264 21.58 -18.02 -4.21
CA GLY A 264 21.69 -19.04 -3.16
C GLY A 264 20.68 -20.19 -3.26
N GLY A 265 19.98 -20.34 -4.39
CA GLY A 265 19.18 -21.52 -4.71
C GLY A 265 17.77 -21.58 -4.09
N SER A 266 17.42 -20.65 -3.19
CA SER A 266 16.07 -20.53 -2.61
C SER A 266 15.02 -20.25 -3.68
N ASP A 267 13.84 -20.89 -3.58
CA ASP A 267 12.71 -20.52 -4.46
C ASP A 267 12.11 -19.17 -4.09
N GLN A 268 12.21 -18.77 -2.83
CA GLN A 268 11.79 -17.46 -2.36
C GLN A 268 12.85 -16.41 -2.68
N ILE A 269 12.40 -15.27 -3.17
CA ILE A 269 13.21 -14.08 -3.43
C ILE A 269 12.43 -12.85 -2.99
N TYR A 270 13.15 -11.84 -2.49
CA TYR A 270 12.57 -10.60 -2.02
C TYR A 270 12.99 -9.46 -2.94
N TYR A 271 12.04 -8.61 -3.29
CA TYR A 271 12.28 -7.38 -4.02
C TYR A 271 12.07 -6.21 -3.07
N GLY A 272 13.13 -5.44 -2.87
CA GLY A 272 13.15 -4.25 -2.05
C GLY A 272 13.16 -3.02 -2.94
N LEU A 273 12.33 -2.05 -2.63
CA LEU A 273 12.24 -0.79 -3.35
C LEU A 273 12.08 0.36 -2.36
N ALA A 274 12.80 1.44 -2.61
CA ALA A 274 12.52 2.72 -2.01
C ALA A 274 12.53 3.80 -3.08
N TYR A 275 11.65 4.79 -2.94
CA TYR A 275 11.73 6.00 -3.74
C TYR A 275 11.30 7.21 -2.93
N MET A 276 11.83 8.35 -3.34
CA MET A 276 11.45 9.66 -2.85
C MET A 276 10.80 10.41 -4.01
N GLN A 277 9.64 11.03 -3.77
CA GLN A 277 8.90 11.76 -4.78
C GLN A 277 8.49 13.13 -4.26
N LYS A 278 8.68 14.18 -5.05
CA LYS A 278 8.15 15.52 -4.74
C LYS A 278 6.63 15.56 -4.95
N PHE A 279 5.91 16.22 -4.05
CA PHE A 279 4.48 16.49 -4.25
C PHE A 279 4.21 17.65 -5.20
N ALA A 280 5.20 18.52 -5.44
CA ALA A 280 5.07 19.58 -6.43
C ALA A 280 5.33 19.04 -7.84
N SER A 281 4.50 19.43 -8.81
CA SER A 281 4.76 19.22 -10.24
C SER A 281 6.15 19.77 -10.60
N PRO A 282 6.98 19.03 -11.37
CA PRO A 282 6.65 17.86 -12.20
C PRO A 282 6.82 16.49 -11.48
N PHE A 283 6.65 16.45 -10.16
CA PHE A 283 6.63 15.23 -9.35
C PHE A 283 7.90 14.37 -9.47
N TYR A 284 9.06 15.04 -9.56
CA TYR A 284 10.34 14.37 -9.70
C TYR A 284 10.54 13.30 -8.64
N THR A 285 10.95 12.12 -9.10
CA THR A 285 11.11 10.92 -8.29
C THR A 285 12.47 10.32 -8.51
N THR A 286 13.15 9.98 -7.42
CA THR A 286 14.37 9.16 -7.44
C THR A 286 14.10 7.86 -6.70
N ALA A 287 14.44 6.73 -7.30
CA ALA A 287 14.18 5.40 -6.76
C ALA A 287 15.45 4.55 -6.72
N LYS A 288 15.48 3.58 -5.82
CA LYS A 288 16.51 2.54 -5.70
C LYS A 288 15.83 1.22 -5.41
N ALA A 289 16.27 0.15 -6.07
CA ALA A 289 15.69 -1.17 -5.92
C ALA A 289 16.80 -2.21 -5.78
N SER A 290 16.48 -3.36 -5.19
CA SER A 290 17.34 -4.54 -5.23
C SER A 290 16.53 -5.82 -5.08
N ILE A 291 17.15 -6.93 -5.43
CA ILE A 291 16.58 -8.27 -5.33
C ILE A 291 17.54 -9.10 -4.50
N SER A 292 17.05 -9.81 -3.49
CA SER A 292 17.90 -10.65 -2.63
C SER A 292 17.10 -11.80 -2.03
N ALA A 293 17.78 -12.91 -1.73
CA ALA A 293 17.19 -13.96 -0.91
C ALA A 293 16.96 -13.51 0.55
N LEU A 294 17.56 -12.37 0.95
CA LEU A 294 17.62 -11.78 2.28
C LEU A 294 18.07 -12.75 3.37
N ALA A 295 19.05 -12.35 4.18
CA ALA A 295 19.24 -13.03 5.46
C ALA A 295 18.11 -12.60 6.43
N SER A 296 17.87 -13.41 7.45
CA SER A 296 16.78 -13.25 8.42
C SER A 296 16.52 -11.80 8.88
N ASN A 297 17.58 -11.09 9.26
CA ASN A 297 17.55 -9.69 9.71
C ASN A 297 18.66 -8.88 9.02
N SER A 298 18.56 -8.73 7.69
CA SER A 298 19.50 -7.95 6.90
C SER A 298 18.81 -6.91 6.04
N THR A 299 19.42 -5.74 5.90
CA THR A 299 19.03 -4.76 4.88
C THR A 299 19.28 -5.30 3.49
N PHE A 300 18.59 -4.74 2.50
CA PHE A 300 18.86 -5.08 1.10
C PHE A 300 20.29 -4.72 0.68
N PRO A 301 20.98 -5.60 -0.06
CA PRO A 301 22.25 -5.27 -0.69
C PRO A 301 22.04 -4.23 -1.81
N GLU A 302 23.07 -3.43 -2.11
CA GLU A 302 23.03 -2.48 -3.22
C GLU A 302 22.97 -3.13 -4.60
N THR A 303 23.42 -4.38 -4.70
CA THR A 303 23.42 -5.18 -5.93
C THR A 303 22.50 -6.38 -5.80
N ILE A 304 21.96 -6.83 -6.92
CA ILE A 304 21.14 -8.04 -7.00
C ILE A 304 21.91 -9.20 -6.35
N CYS A 305 21.35 -9.76 -5.30
CA CYS A 305 21.89 -10.89 -4.55
C CYS A 305 23.35 -10.71 -4.13
N ASN A 306 23.76 -9.47 -3.85
CA ASN A 306 25.12 -9.10 -3.48
C ASN A 306 26.17 -9.49 -4.54
N LEU A 307 25.77 -9.53 -5.82
CA LEU A 307 26.68 -9.71 -6.94
C LEU A 307 27.74 -8.61 -6.97
N SER A 308 28.92 -8.92 -7.52
CA SER A 308 29.97 -7.93 -7.72
C SER A 308 29.44 -6.74 -8.53
N SER A 309 29.68 -5.52 -8.04
CA SER A 309 29.31 -4.28 -8.73
C SER A 309 30.04 -4.09 -10.06
N SER A 310 31.06 -4.90 -10.35
CA SER A 310 31.73 -4.94 -11.66
C SER A 310 30.93 -5.65 -12.74
N ILE A 311 29.88 -6.40 -12.39
CA ILE A 311 29.02 -7.09 -13.34
C ILE A 311 27.99 -6.10 -13.88
N SER A 312 27.93 -5.96 -15.20
CA SER A 312 26.92 -5.11 -15.86
C SER A 312 25.51 -5.59 -15.48
N GLY A 313 24.67 -4.67 -15.00
CA GLY A 313 23.31 -4.98 -14.53
C GLY A 313 23.21 -5.59 -13.13
N ALA A 314 24.32 -5.82 -12.41
CA ALA A 314 24.26 -6.29 -11.02
C ALA A 314 23.82 -5.20 -10.05
N LYS A 315 24.14 -3.93 -10.33
CA LYS A 315 23.61 -2.79 -9.57
C LYS A 315 22.32 -2.33 -10.22
N LEU A 316 21.21 -2.47 -9.51
CA LEU A 316 19.99 -1.73 -9.80
C LEU A 316 20.21 -0.33 -9.18
N SER A 317 20.92 0.53 -9.91
CA SER A 317 21.31 1.87 -9.45
C SER A 317 20.09 2.80 -9.29
N TYR A 318 20.31 4.12 -9.19
CA TYR A 318 19.19 5.05 -9.10
C TYR A 318 18.42 5.11 -10.42
N GLY A 319 17.10 5.04 -10.32
CA GLY A 319 16.15 5.35 -11.38
C GLY A 319 15.49 6.70 -11.13
N ILE A 320 15.30 7.49 -12.19
CA ILE A 320 14.62 8.78 -12.11
C ILE A 320 13.35 8.81 -12.96
N PHE A 321 12.33 9.50 -12.46
CA PHE A 321 11.01 9.63 -13.08
C PHE A 321 10.49 11.05 -12.95
N ASP A 322 9.70 11.47 -13.93
CA ASP A 322 8.94 12.73 -13.90
C ASP A 322 7.45 12.47 -14.16
N VAL A 323 6.69 13.54 -14.40
CA VAL A 323 5.26 13.48 -14.72
C VAL A 323 4.94 12.62 -15.95
N ASN A 324 5.86 12.46 -16.89
CA ASN A 324 5.72 11.64 -18.09
C ASN A 324 6.16 10.18 -17.87
N GLY A 325 6.68 9.87 -16.68
CA GLY A 325 7.04 8.52 -16.27
C GLY A 325 8.55 8.30 -16.20
N PHE A 326 8.99 7.13 -16.65
CA PHE A 326 10.41 6.73 -16.57
C PHE A 326 11.28 7.62 -17.45
N VAL A 327 12.34 8.17 -16.86
CA VAL A 327 13.31 9.01 -17.58
C VAL A 327 14.59 8.24 -17.86
N ARG A 328 15.24 7.70 -16.82
CA ARG A 328 16.51 6.99 -16.94
C ARG A 328 16.80 6.14 -15.69
N ASP A 329 17.59 5.08 -15.84
CA ASP A 329 18.16 4.29 -14.75
C ASP A 329 19.65 4.05 -14.90
N GLY A 330 20.20 3.24 -13.98
CA GLY A 330 21.63 2.94 -13.95
C GLY A 330 22.49 4.09 -13.43
N LEU A 331 21.88 5.15 -12.92
CA LEU A 331 22.59 6.36 -12.48
C LEU A 331 23.38 6.14 -11.20
N ARG A 332 24.59 6.69 -11.15
CA ARG A 332 25.32 6.94 -9.91
C ARG A 332 24.70 8.11 -9.16
N ALA A 333 25.02 8.25 -7.87
CA ALA A 333 24.44 9.29 -7.03
C ALA A 333 24.74 10.71 -7.57
N ASP A 334 25.95 10.93 -8.08
CA ASP A 334 26.40 12.18 -8.69
C ASP A 334 25.80 12.46 -10.07
N GLU A 335 25.20 11.45 -10.70
CA GLU A 335 24.51 11.58 -11.99
C GLU A 335 23.01 11.91 -11.84
N VAL A 336 22.46 11.87 -10.62
CA VAL A 336 21.08 12.28 -10.35
C VAL A 336 21.02 13.82 -10.35
N PRO A 337 20.22 14.46 -11.21
CA PRO A 337 20.14 15.91 -11.24
C PRO A 337 19.60 16.48 -9.93
N SER A 338 20.13 17.62 -9.48
CA SER A 338 19.77 18.25 -8.19
C SER A 338 18.29 18.66 -8.07
N THR A 339 17.58 18.76 -9.18
CA THR A 339 16.13 18.99 -9.21
C THR A 339 15.32 17.78 -8.75
N TYR A 340 15.90 16.58 -8.75
CA TYR A 340 15.28 15.36 -8.24
C TYR A 340 15.55 15.18 -6.74
N PRO A 341 14.75 14.37 -6.02
CA PRO A 341 15.06 13.99 -4.65
C PRO A 341 16.45 13.39 -4.52
N SER A 342 17.18 13.80 -3.47
CA SER A 342 18.59 13.45 -3.32
C SER A 342 18.79 11.94 -3.15
N PRO A 343 19.74 11.34 -3.88
CA PRO A 343 20.07 9.93 -3.70
C PRO A 343 20.72 9.66 -2.34
N THR A 344 21.64 10.50 -1.90
CA THR A 344 22.55 10.22 -0.77
C THR A 344 22.42 11.19 0.39
N VAL A 345 22.11 12.47 0.12
CA VAL A 345 22.04 13.50 1.17
C VAL A 345 20.68 13.44 1.83
N GLY A 346 20.64 13.18 3.14
CA GLY A 346 19.45 13.21 3.99
C GLY A 346 19.58 14.24 5.12
N GLY A 347 18.61 14.28 6.04
CA GLY A 347 18.53 15.21 7.15
C GLY A 347 17.80 14.62 8.37
N ALA A 348 17.39 15.50 9.29
CA ALA A 348 16.57 15.12 10.46
C ALA A 348 15.11 14.86 10.06
N ASP A 349 14.53 15.76 9.25
CA ASP A 349 13.14 15.69 8.78
C ASP A 349 13.03 15.33 7.28
N PHE A 350 14.16 15.02 6.65
CA PHE A 350 14.27 14.73 5.23
C PHE A 350 15.09 13.44 5.06
N MET A 351 14.63 12.56 4.18
CA MET A 351 15.26 11.26 3.95
C MET A 351 15.84 11.22 2.53
N SER A 352 17.08 10.77 2.40
CA SER A 352 17.64 10.44 1.09
C SER A 352 17.06 9.13 0.57
N VAL A 353 17.21 8.85 -0.72
CA VAL A 353 16.80 7.55 -1.28
C VAL A 353 17.61 6.41 -0.65
N ASP A 354 18.89 6.61 -0.34
CA ASP A 354 19.71 5.61 0.35
C ASP A 354 19.23 5.34 1.77
N GLU A 355 18.86 6.37 2.52
CA GLU A 355 18.31 6.23 3.86
C GLU A 355 16.94 5.53 3.83
N ALA A 356 16.11 5.83 2.83
CA ALA A 356 14.84 5.13 2.62
C ALA A 356 15.06 3.66 2.26
N PHE A 357 16.06 3.39 1.41
CA PHE A 357 16.40 2.05 0.96
C PHE A 357 17.04 1.20 2.05
N SER A 358 17.90 1.78 2.89
CA SER A 358 18.50 1.08 4.04
C SER A 358 17.45 0.71 5.09
N ARG A 359 16.27 1.34 5.05
CA ARG A 359 15.10 0.98 5.87
C ARG A 359 14.23 -0.11 5.23
N THR A 360 14.64 -0.72 4.13
CA THR A 360 13.99 -1.92 3.58
C THR A 360 14.72 -3.17 4.09
N GLY A 361 13.96 -4.20 4.48
CA GLY A 361 14.52 -5.43 5.06
C GLY A 361 14.84 -5.33 6.56
N ILE A 362 14.36 -4.28 7.24
CA ILE A 362 14.67 -4.02 8.65
C ILE A 362 13.64 -4.62 9.62
N ASP A 363 14.04 -4.73 10.88
CA ASP A 363 13.20 -5.14 12.02
C ASP A 363 13.49 -4.27 13.26
N ALA A 364 12.97 -4.69 14.43
CA ALA A 364 13.17 -4.02 15.70
C ALA A 364 14.64 -3.93 16.16
N SER A 365 15.49 -4.85 15.70
CA SER A 365 16.90 -4.96 16.10
C SER A 365 17.86 -4.21 15.18
N SER A 366 17.35 -3.72 14.05
CA SER A 366 18.16 -3.10 13.01
C SER A 366 18.69 -1.72 13.45
N SER A 367 20.01 -1.52 13.37
CA SER A 367 20.65 -0.23 13.62
C SER A 367 20.58 0.65 12.37
N LEU A 368 19.98 1.84 12.50
CA LEU A 368 19.72 2.76 11.36
C LEU A 368 20.71 3.92 11.28
N GLY A 369 21.85 3.83 11.98
CA GLY A 369 22.87 4.88 12.03
C GLY A 369 22.60 5.94 13.10
N ALA A 370 23.65 6.70 13.44
CA ALA A 370 23.58 7.72 14.48
C ALA A 370 22.65 8.88 14.08
N GLY A 371 21.85 9.39 15.03
CA GLY A 371 20.93 10.51 14.82
C GLY A 371 19.69 10.18 13.99
N LYS A 372 19.48 8.91 13.62
CA LYS A 372 18.32 8.45 12.85
C LYS A 372 17.29 7.83 13.80
N PRO A 373 16.00 8.24 13.73
CA PRO A 373 14.91 7.62 14.47
C PRO A 373 14.89 6.08 14.38
N ALA A 374 14.58 5.41 15.49
CA ALA A 374 14.43 3.95 15.52
C ALA A 374 13.32 3.46 14.59
N ALA A 375 13.46 2.21 14.11
CA ALA A 375 12.43 1.56 13.30
C ALA A 375 11.15 1.34 14.13
N ARG A 376 10.00 1.75 13.59
CA ARG A 376 8.69 1.43 14.14
C ARG A 376 8.13 0.15 13.54
N VAL A 377 7.17 -0.48 14.21
CA VAL A 377 6.58 -1.77 13.80
C VAL A 377 5.99 -1.72 12.38
N TYR A 378 5.38 -0.59 11.99
CA TYR A 378 4.85 -0.39 10.64
C TYR A 378 5.96 -0.39 9.56
N GLU A 379 7.22 -0.15 9.94
CA GLU A 379 8.39 -0.17 9.04
C GLU A 379 9.02 -1.55 8.89
N TYR A 380 8.67 -2.52 9.75
CA TYR A 380 9.31 -3.83 9.74
C TYR A 380 8.99 -4.56 8.44
N THR A 381 10.06 -4.95 7.75
CA THR A 381 10.05 -5.55 6.41
C THR A 381 11.16 -6.59 6.24
N SER A 382 11.80 -7.03 7.33
CA SER A 382 12.79 -8.10 7.32
C SER A 382 12.22 -9.41 6.83
N LYS A 383 13.09 -10.33 6.40
CA LYS A 383 12.69 -11.68 6.01
C LYS A 383 11.93 -12.38 7.13
N ASN A 384 12.42 -12.31 8.37
CA ASN A 384 11.75 -12.90 9.53
C ASN A 384 10.33 -12.35 9.72
N PHE A 385 10.16 -11.03 9.62
CA PHE A 385 8.84 -10.41 9.71
C PHE A 385 7.92 -10.88 8.58
N LEU A 386 8.37 -10.78 7.32
CA LEU A 386 7.55 -11.17 6.17
C LEU A 386 7.19 -12.66 6.17
N ASP A 387 8.11 -13.53 6.56
CA ASP A 387 7.81 -14.96 6.67
C ASP A 387 6.84 -15.26 7.81
N SER A 388 6.89 -14.50 8.91
CA SER A 388 5.92 -14.64 10.00
C SER A 388 4.49 -14.23 9.60
N LEU A 389 4.31 -13.52 8.47
CA LEU A 389 2.98 -13.25 7.89
C LEU A 389 2.31 -14.50 7.30
N ALA A 390 3.05 -15.60 7.13
CA ALA A 390 2.48 -16.92 6.87
C ALA A 390 2.02 -17.65 8.16
N GLY A 391 2.28 -17.07 9.34
CA GLY A 391 1.90 -17.61 10.65
C GLY A 391 1.36 -16.52 11.58
N SER A 392 1.99 -16.34 12.74
CA SER A 392 1.46 -15.54 13.86
C SER A 392 1.21 -14.06 13.54
N GLU A 393 2.07 -13.41 12.76
CA GLU A 393 1.80 -12.02 12.34
C GLU A 393 0.69 -11.99 11.29
N GLY A 394 0.60 -13.04 10.48
CA GLY A 394 -0.46 -13.22 9.51
C GLY A 394 -1.83 -13.35 10.18
N ASP A 395 -1.93 -13.94 11.36
CA ASP A 395 -3.18 -14.07 12.11
C ASP A 395 -3.78 -12.71 12.51
N LYS A 396 -2.93 -11.68 12.60
CA LYS A 396 -3.37 -10.30 12.81
C LYS A 396 -4.03 -9.71 11.56
N ILE A 397 -3.72 -10.23 10.37
CA ILE A 397 -4.33 -9.86 9.09
C ILE A 397 -5.56 -10.74 8.83
N ASN A 398 -6.55 -10.62 9.70
CA ASN A 398 -7.85 -11.28 9.58
C ASN A 398 -8.92 -10.31 10.07
N PHE A 399 -10.15 -10.48 9.57
CA PHE A 399 -11.30 -9.74 10.09
C PHE A 399 -11.48 -10.01 11.57
N LYS A 400 -11.80 -8.95 12.31
CA LYS A 400 -11.98 -8.97 13.76
C LYS A 400 -13.43 -9.21 14.10
N THR A 401 -13.67 -9.99 15.14
CA THR A 401 -15.01 -10.11 15.71
C THR A 401 -15.31 -8.86 16.51
N VAL A 402 -16.33 -8.11 16.10
CA VAL A 402 -16.82 -6.94 16.83
C VAL A 402 -18.19 -7.27 17.41
N ASN A 403 -18.25 -7.31 18.74
CA ASN A 403 -19.46 -7.51 19.52
C ASN A 403 -20.21 -6.19 19.76
#